data_AF-A0A822HCM5-F1
#
_entry.id   AF-A0A822HCM5-F1
#
_cell.length_a   1.000
_cell.length_b   1.000
_cell.length_c   1.000
_cell.angle_alpha   90.00
_cell.angle_beta   90.00
_cell.angle_gamma   90.00
#
_symmetry.space_group_name_H-M   'P 1'
#
loop_
_entity.id
_entity.type
_entity.pdbx_description
1 polymer ?
#
loop_
_entity_poly.entity_id
_entity_poly.type
_entity_poly.pdbx_seq_one_letter_code
_entity_poly.pdbx_strand_id
1 'polypeptide(L)' 'CNFFATARGLDVTVPEPLPTDHPLLTLDNCTIFPHIGSADLYARHQMVQISVDNLLNFFTGKPMVHQLNISNA' A
#
# COMPACT_ATOMS: atom_id res chain seq x y z
N CYS A 1 21.67 -12.51 6.79
CA CYS A 1 20.96 -12.88 8.04
C CYS A 1 19.93 -13.96 7.72
N ASN A 2 20.17 -15.19 8.17
CA ASN A 2 19.23 -16.30 7.95
C ASN A 2 18.11 -16.21 8.99
N PHE A 3 17.03 -15.51 8.63
CA PHE A 3 15.80 -15.49 9.40
C PHE A 3 15.08 -16.83 9.21
N PHE A 4 15.28 -17.76 10.14
CA PHE A 4 14.46 -18.97 10.24
C PHE A 4 13.11 -18.61 10.88
N ALA A 5 12.26 -17.93 10.11
CA ALA A 5 10.86 -17.75 10.48
C ALA A 5 10.06 -18.99 10.07
N THR A 6 9.31 -19.57 11.02
CA THR A 6 8.49 -20.76 10.79
C THR A 6 7.32 -20.49 9.85
N ALA A 7 6.88 -19.22 9.71
CA ALA A 7 5.90 -18.77 8.73
C ALA A 7 6.13 -17.28 8.38
N ARG A 8 5.68 -16.86 7.19
CA ARG A 8 5.76 -15.48 6.69
C ARG A 8 4.46 -15.08 6.00
N GLY A 9 3.92 -13.91 6.37
CA GLY A 9 2.83 -13.25 5.66
C GLY A 9 3.36 -11.99 4.98
N LEU A 10 3.22 -11.88 3.65
CA LEU A 10 3.72 -10.75 2.86
C LEU A 10 2.55 -10.06 2.15
N ASP A 11 2.31 -8.78 2.40
CA ASP A 11 1.31 -7.99 1.64
C ASP A 11 1.93 -7.23 0.47
N VAL A 12 3.24 -6.96 0.55
CA VAL A 12 4.00 -6.27 -0.51
C VAL A 12 5.13 -7.15 -0.99
N THR A 13 5.42 -7.09 -2.28
CA THR A 13 6.49 -7.86 -2.94
C THR A 13 7.22 -6.98 -3.94
N VAL A 14 8.37 -7.42 -4.44
CA VAL A 14 9.04 -6.72 -5.56
C VAL A 14 9.44 -7.78 -6.59
N PRO A 15 8.92 -7.72 -7.83
CA PRO A 15 7.95 -6.75 -8.38
C PRO A 15 6.50 -7.02 -7.96
N GLU A 16 5.59 -6.06 -8.20
CA GLU A 16 4.14 -6.21 -8.04
C GLU A 16 3.40 -6.05 -9.38
N PRO A 17 2.56 -7.02 -9.83
CA PRO A 17 2.30 -8.32 -9.21
C PRO A 17 3.48 -9.29 -9.35
N LEU A 18 3.58 -10.24 -8.41
CA LEU A 18 4.63 -11.25 -8.44
C LEU A 18 4.43 -12.22 -9.63
N PRO A 19 5.49 -12.60 -10.38
CA PRO A 19 5.38 -13.58 -11.44
C PRO A 19 4.80 -14.91 -10.94
N THR A 20 3.99 -15.58 -11.76
CA THR A 20 3.29 -16.81 -11.37
C THR A 20 4.23 -18.00 -11.11
N ASP A 21 5.45 -17.94 -11.62
CA ASP A 21 6.51 -18.92 -11.44
C ASP A 21 7.45 -18.58 -10.26
N HIS A 22 7.14 -17.54 -9.49
CA HIS A 22 8.04 -17.08 -8.43
C HIS A 22 8.09 -18.07 -7.24
N PRO A 23 9.30 -18.43 -6.74
CA PRO A 23 9.47 -19.43 -5.67
C PRO A 23 8.69 -19.14 -4.39
N LEU A 24 8.42 -17.87 -4.08
CA LEU A 24 7.67 -17.50 -2.87
C LEU A 24 6.21 -18.01 -2.90
N LEU A 25 5.62 -18.24 -4.09
CA LEU A 25 4.27 -18.79 -4.22
C LEU A 25 4.22 -20.30 -3.95
N THR A 26 5.37 -20.98 -3.95
CA THR A 26 5.46 -22.44 -3.75
C THR A 26 5.94 -22.83 -2.36
N LEU A 27 6.29 -21.87 -1.49
CA LEU A 27 6.77 -22.16 -0.14
C LEU A 27 5.59 -22.40 0.81
N ASP A 28 5.53 -23.60 1.42
CA ASP A 28 4.48 -23.99 2.38
C ASP A 28 4.38 -23.07 3.60
N ASN A 29 5.46 -22.34 3.92
CA ASN A 29 5.52 -21.43 5.04
C ASN A 29 5.33 -19.95 4.66
N CYS A 30 4.84 -19.67 3.45
CA CYS A 30 4.68 -18.31 2.95
C CYS A 30 3.25 -18.09 2.43
N THR A 31 2.57 -17.10 3.00
CA THR A 31 1.28 -16.61 2.51
C THR A 31 1.46 -15.21 1.95
N ILE A 32 1.06 -15.01 0.69
CA ILE A 32 1.20 -13.73 -0.01
C ILE A 32 -0.19 -13.12 -0.21
N PHE A 33 -0.35 -11.89 0.23
CA PHE A 33 -1.52 -11.05 -0.01
C PHE A 33 -1.18 -10.04 -1.12
N PRO A 34 -2.07 -9.80 -2.09
CA PRO A 34 -1.76 -8.97 -3.25
C PRO A 34 -1.99 -7.48 -2.97
N HIS A 35 -1.20 -6.87 -2.08
CA HIS A 35 -1.27 -5.45 -1.73
C HIS A 35 -2.69 -5.02 -1.33
N ILE A 36 -3.26 -5.71 -0.36
CA ILE A 36 -4.62 -5.49 0.13
C ILE A 36 -4.68 -5.00 1.58
N GLY A 37 -3.54 -4.60 2.18
CA GLY A 37 -3.52 -4.05 3.54
C GLY A 37 -4.42 -2.83 3.75
N SER A 38 -4.64 -2.03 2.70
CA SER A 38 -5.57 -0.89 2.69
C SER A 38 -6.91 -1.20 2.00
N ALA A 39 -7.17 -2.46 1.62
CA ALA A 39 -8.36 -2.84 0.88
C ALA A 39 -9.63 -3.00 1.73
N ASP A 40 -9.66 -2.38 2.90
CA ASP A 40 -10.86 -2.24 3.72
C ASP A 40 -11.77 -1.13 3.18
N LEU A 41 -13.09 -1.34 3.22
CA LEU A 41 -14.07 -0.38 2.70
C LEU A 41 -13.99 0.96 3.45
N TYR A 42 -13.92 0.94 4.77
CA TYR A 42 -13.86 2.15 5.58
C TYR A 42 -12.57 2.93 5.31
N ALA A 43 -11.43 2.23 5.31
CA ALA A 43 -10.13 2.84 4.97
C ALA A 43 -10.16 3.49 3.58
N ARG A 44 -10.68 2.79 2.57
CA ARG A 44 -10.79 3.33 1.21
C ARG A 44 -11.72 4.54 1.12
N HIS A 45 -12.86 4.52 1.80
CA HIS A 45 -13.76 5.66 1.84
C HIS A 45 -13.08 6.90 2.44
N GLN A 46 -12.32 6.74 3.53
CA GLN A 46 -11.57 7.84 4.13
C GLN A 46 -10.46 8.36 3.21
N MET A 47 -9.71 7.47 2.57
CA MET A 47 -8.66 7.86 1.60
C MET A 47 -9.24 8.67 0.43
N VAL A 48 -10.39 8.24 -0.10
CA VAL A 48 -11.10 8.96 -1.17
C VAL A 48 -11.55 10.33 -0.68
N GLN A 49 -12.15 10.41 0.51
CA GLN A 49 -12.61 11.68 1.07
C GLN A 49 -11.45 12.67 1.21
N ILE A 50 -10.33 12.26 1.80
CA ILE A 50 -9.12 13.08 1.94
C ILE A 50 -8.60 13.53 0.57
N SER A 51 -8.61 12.64 -0.43
CA SER A 51 -8.16 12.95 -1.79
C SER A 51 -9.03 14.02 -2.45
N VAL A 52 -10.35 13.92 -2.29
CA VAL A 52 -11.31 14.91 -2.81
C VAL A 52 -11.14 16.26 -2.09
N ASP A 53 -11.02 16.25 -0.77
CA ASP A 53 -10.85 17.48 0.02
C ASP A 53 -9.55 18.21 -0.34
N ASN A 54 -8.45 17.47 -0.52
CA ASN A 54 -7.19 18.02 -1.01
C ASN A 54 -7.36 18.67 -2.39
N LEU A 55 -8.04 18.00 -3.33
CA LEU A 55 -8.27 18.51 -4.68
C LEU A 55 -9.09 19.82 -4.66
N LEU A 56 -10.15 19.86 -3.88
CA LEU A 56 -11.00 21.04 -3.73
C LEU A 56 -10.24 22.20 -3.07
N ASN A 57 -9.46 21.93 -2.04
CA ASN A 57 -8.66 22.95 -1.36
C ASN A 57 -7.60 23.54 -2.29
N PHE A 58 -6.94 22.70 -3.11
CA PHE A 58 -6.00 23.15 -4.12
C PHE A 58 -6.63 24.16 -5.10
N PHE A 59 -7.80 23.83 -5.67
CA PHE A 59 -8.47 24.73 -6.62
C PHE A 59 -9.07 25.99 -5.99
N THR A 60 -9.37 25.96 -4.70
CA THR A 60 -9.93 27.11 -3.97
C THR A 60 -8.87 27.96 -3.25
N GLY A 61 -7.59 27.63 -3.41
CA GLY A 61 -6.49 28.33 -2.74
C GLY A 61 -6.46 28.15 -1.22
N LYS A 62 -7.14 27.11 -0.71
CA LYS A 62 -7.14 26.74 0.71
C LYS A 62 -6.00 25.75 0.99
N PRO A 63 -5.50 25.66 2.23
CA PRO A 63 -4.53 24.63 2.60
C PRO A 63 -5.08 23.22 2.36
N MET A 64 -4.31 22.35 1.71
CA MET A 64 -4.65 20.94 1.58
C MET A 64 -4.56 20.23 2.94
N VAL A 65 -5.45 19.29 3.21
CA VAL A 65 -5.49 18.48 4.44
C VAL A 65 -4.18 17.72 4.65
N HIS A 66 -3.65 17.12 3.57
CA HIS A 66 -2.36 16.42 3.57
C HIS A 66 -1.50 16.87 2.39
N GLN A 67 -0.88 18.05 2.52
CA GLN A 67 0.01 18.59 1.49
C GLN A 67 1.36 17.88 1.48
N LEU A 68 1.75 17.36 0.31
CA LEU A 68 3.10 16.86 0.08
C LEU A 68 3.99 17.97 -0.49
N ASN A 69 5.14 18.23 0.15
CA ASN A 69 6.16 19.14 -0.35
C ASN A 69 7.32 18.33 -0.92
N ILE A 70 7.40 18.25 -2.25
CA ILE A 70 8.39 17.42 -2.96
C ILE A 70 9.82 17.97 -2.81
N SER A 71 9.98 19.24 -2.43
CA SER A 71 11.30 19.83 -2.15
C SER A 71 12.02 19.21 -0.93
N ASN A 72 11.27 18.51 -0.07
CA ASN A 72 11.77 17.90 1.16
C ASN A 72 11.61 16.37 1.16
N ALA A 73 11.31 15.77 0.00
CA ALA A 73 11.07 14.34 -0.17
C ALA A 73 12.36 13.61 -0.60
#